data_AF-A0A452RLJ1-F1
#
_entry.id   AF-A0A452RLJ1-F1
#
_cell.length_a   1.000
_cell.length_b   1.000
_cell.length_c   1.000
_cell.angle_alpha   90.00
_cell.angle_beta   90.00
_cell.angle_gamma   90.00
#
_symmetry.space_group_name_H-M   'P 1'
#
loop_
_entity.id
_entity.type
_entity.pdbx_description
1 polymer ?
#
loop_
_entity_poly.entity_id
_entity_poly.type
_entity_poly.pdbx_seq_one_letter_code
_entity_poly.pdbx_strand_id
1 'polypeptide(L)'
;TCLVVIPRVMGRSTTRALTLKDILNGTFTYKTFFPNWISGQEYLHQSTDNDIVYYNIETGDSYTILSNATMKSVNASNYGLSPDRQFAYLESDYSKLWRYSYTATYHIYDLNNGKWQLW
;
A
#
# COMPACT_ATOMS: atom_id res chain seq x y z
N THR A 1 -2.07 -9.46 -18.23
CA THR A 1 -3.24 -10.21 -18.74
C THR A 1 -4.16 -10.52 -17.59
N CYS A 2 -5.32 -9.86 -17.47
CA CYS A 2 -6.31 -10.19 -16.43
C CYS A 2 -7.26 -11.25 -16.99
N LEU A 3 -7.41 -12.37 -16.27
CA LEU A 3 -8.43 -13.38 -16.54
C LEU A 3 -9.72 -12.96 -15.82
N VAL A 4 -10.74 -12.59 -16.60
CA VAL A 4 -12.11 -12.42 -16.08
C VAL A 4 -12.79 -13.78 -16.15
N VAL A 5 -13.05 -14.40 -15.00
CA VAL A 5 -13.80 -15.66 -14.93
C VAL A 5 -15.29 -15.34 -14.87
N ILE A 6 -16.03 -15.63 -15.94
CA ILE A 6 -17.49 -15.59 -15.96
C ILE A 6 -17.99 -17.02 -15.75
N PRO A 7 -18.53 -17.39 -14.56
CA PRO A 7 -19.02 -18.74 -14.36
C PRO A 7 -20.34 -18.95 -15.12
N ARG A 8 -20.34 -19.92 -16.03
CA ARG A 8 -21.53 -20.40 -16.75
C ARG A 8 -22.31 -21.33 -15.82
N VAL A 9 -23.54 -20.96 -15.48
CA VAL A 9 -24.42 -21.81 -14.66
C VAL A 9 -25.00 -22.93 -15.53
N MET A 10 -24.55 -24.17 -15.31
CA MET A 10 -25.27 -25.37 -15.70
C MET A 10 -25.08 -26.45 -14.64
N GLY A 11 -26.21 -26.93 -14.09
CA GLY A 11 -26.27 -28.21 -13.38
C GLY A 11 -26.26 -28.10 -11.85
N ARG A 12 -27.39 -28.50 -11.26
CA ARG A 12 -27.70 -28.80 -9.86
C ARG A 12 -26.46 -29.13 -9.00
N SER A 13 -25.95 -28.12 -8.31
CA SER A 13 -25.00 -28.21 -7.21
C SER A 13 -25.49 -27.27 -6.11
N THR A 14 -25.24 -27.60 -4.83
CA THR A 14 -25.40 -26.74 -3.65
C THR A 14 -24.42 -25.54 -3.68
N THR A 15 -24.28 -24.91 -4.85
CA THR A 15 -23.41 -23.77 -5.07
C THR A 15 -24.28 -22.52 -5.05
N ARG A 16 -24.05 -21.65 -4.06
CA ARG A 16 -24.75 -20.36 -3.99
C ARG A 16 -24.39 -19.51 -5.21
N ALA A 17 -25.40 -18.90 -5.83
CA ALA A 17 -25.15 -17.89 -6.86
C ALA A 17 -24.49 -16.65 -6.23
N LEU A 18 -23.66 -15.95 -7.01
CA LEU A 18 -23.07 -14.67 -6.59
C LEU A 18 -24.18 -13.65 -6.42
N THR A 19 -24.24 -13.01 -5.25
CA THR A 19 -25.20 -11.94 -4.97
C THR A 19 -24.56 -10.58 -5.18
N LEU A 20 -25.38 -9.54 -5.43
CA LEU A 20 -24.90 -8.16 -5.49
C LEU A 20 -24.15 -7.76 -4.22
N LYS A 21 -24.57 -8.28 -3.05
CA LYS A 21 -23.90 -8.06 -1.77
C LYS A 21 -22.47 -8.61 -1.76
N ASP A 22 -22.24 -9.79 -2.36
CA ASP A 22 -20.89 -10.35 -2.46
C ASP A 22 -19.96 -9.50 -3.34
N ILE A 23 -20.52 -8.87 -4.38
CA ILE A 23 -19.77 -7.98 -5.30
C ILE A 23 -19.46 -6.65 -4.60
N LEU A 24 -20.45 -6.01 -4.00
CA LEU A 24 -20.30 -4.71 -3.34
C LEU A 24 -19.40 -4.78 -2.10
N ASN A 25 -19.44 -5.89 -1.35
CA ASN A 25 -18.56 -6.11 -0.21
C ASN A 25 -17.15 -6.54 -0.62
N GLY A 26 -16.89 -6.76 -1.91
CA GLY A 26 -15.60 -7.26 -2.37
C GLY A 26 -15.24 -8.64 -1.81
N THR A 27 -16.22 -9.50 -1.51
CA THR A 27 -15.98 -10.82 -0.90
C THR A 27 -15.02 -11.70 -1.73
N PHE A 28 -14.93 -11.43 -3.04
CA PHE A 28 -14.08 -12.15 -3.98
C PHE A 28 -12.97 -11.28 -4.59
N THR A 29 -12.55 -10.19 -3.92
CA THR A 29 -11.42 -9.38 -4.39
C THR A 29 -10.10 -10.13 -4.19
N TYR A 30 -9.31 -10.23 -5.24
CA TYR A 30 -7.95 -10.75 -5.16
C TYR A 30 -7.03 -9.72 -4.51
N LYS A 31 -6.08 -10.20 -3.69
CA LYS A 31 -5.00 -9.36 -3.20
C LYS A 31 -3.92 -9.29 -4.27
N THR A 32 -3.47 -8.08 -4.57
CA THR A 32 -2.33 -7.88 -5.46
C THR A 32 -1.16 -7.37 -4.64
N PHE A 33 0.03 -7.79 -5.02
CA PHE A 33 1.27 -7.33 -4.41
C PHE A 33 2.12 -6.65 -5.49
N PHE A 34 2.32 -5.35 -5.33
CA PHE A 34 3.22 -4.57 -6.16
C PHE A 34 4.35 -4.04 -5.27
N PRO A 35 5.55 -4.63 -5.35
CA PRO A 35 6.69 -4.14 -4.57
C PRO A 35 7.04 -2.72 -5.01
N ASN A 36 7.24 -1.82 -4.05
CA ASN A 36 7.69 -0.47 -4.31
C ASN A 36 9.22 -0.46 -4.36
N TRP A 37 9.77 -0.56 -5.57
CA TRP A 37 11.20 -0.69 -5.79
C TRP A 37 11.96 0.60 -5.45
N ILE A 38 12.99 0.46 -4.65
CA ILE A 38 13.95 1.54 -4.32
C ILE A 38 15.31 1.30 -4.99
N SER A 39 15.66 0.03 -5.24
CA SER A 39 16.85 -0.40 -5.95
C SER A 39 16.57 -1.70 -6.71
N GLY A 40 17.51 -2.21 -7.49
CA GLY A 40 17.34 -3.45 -8.25
C GLY A 40 17.13 -4.70 -7.38
N GLN A 41 17.48 -4.64 -6.10
CA GLN A 41 17.44 -5.78 -5.17
C GLN A 41 16.60 -5.48 -3.92
N GLU A 42 16.03 -4.29 -3.83
CA GLU A 42 15.46 -3.78 -2.59
C GLU A 42 14.11 -3.12 -2.87
N TYR A 43 13.12 -3.45 -2.07
CA TYR A 43 11.78 -2.88 -2.18
C TYR A 43 11.17 -2.60 -0.82
N LEU A 44 10.19 -1.71 -0.84
CA LEU A 44 9.32 -1.40 0.28
C LEU A 44 7.97 -2.07 0.08
N HIS A 45 7.39 -2.54 1.17
CA HIS A 45 6.02 -3.01 1.19
C HIS A 45 5.36 -2.68 2.52
N GLN A 46 4.03 -2.64 2.51
CA GLN A 46 3.24 -2.47 3.71
C GLN A 46 2.92 -3.85 4.32
N SER A 47 3.26 -4.03 5.59
CA SER A 47 2.94 -5.24 6.37
C SER A 47 1.44 -5.32 6.67
N THR A 48 0.99 -6.46 7.17
CA THR A 48 -0.37 -6.67 7.70
C THR A 48 -0.73 -5.70 8.83
N ASP A 49 0.28 -5.28 9.59
CA ASP A 49 0.14 -4.31 10.68
C ASP A 49 0.19 -2.86 10.21
N ASN A 50 0.14 -2.63 8.89
CA ASN A 50 0.27 -1.33 8.24
C ASN A 50 1.62 -0.62 8.48
N ASP A 51 2.62 -1.35 8.96
CA ASP A 51 4.02 -0.91 9.03
C ASP A 51 4.67 -0.90 7.64
N ILE A 52 5.59 0.03 7.40
CA ILE A 52 6.36 0.10 6.16
C ILE A 52 7.66 -0.65 6.37
N VAL A 53 7.78 -1.77 5.66
CA VAL A 53 8.89 -2.72 5.79
C VAL A 53 9.78 -2.63 4.57
N TYR A 54 11.07 -2.50 4.86
CA TYR A 54 12.14 -2.69 3.91
C TYR A 54 12.43 -4.16 3.74
N TYR A 55 12.68 -4.56 2.49
CA TYR A 55 13.10 -5.92 2.17
C TYR A 55 14.26 -5.90 1.17
N ASN A 56 15.34 -6.59 1.52
CA ASN A 56 16.45 -6.90 0.61
C ASN A 56 16.30 -8.34 0.11
N ILE A 57 16.23 -8.51 -1.21
CA ILE A 57 16.01 -9.81 -1.86
C ILE A 57 17.28 -10.67 -1.87
N GLU A 58 18.46 -10.05 -1.91
CA GLU A 58 19.73 -10.76 -1.98
C GLU A 58 20.09 -11.41 -0.64
N THR A 59 19.95 -10.67 0.45
CA THR A 59 20.26 -11.18 1.80
C THR A 59 19.06 -11.84 2.48
N GLY A 60 17.84 -11.50 2.06
CA GLY A 60 16.61 -11.89 2.74
C GLY A 60 16.32 -11.09 4.00
N ASP A 61 17.10 -10.04 4.28
CA ASP A 61 16.91 -9.20 5.45
C ASP A 61 15.70 -8.28 5.28
N SER A 62 14.95 -8.11 6.36
CA SER A 62 13.82 -7.21 6.42
C SER A 62 13.80 -6.43 7.73
N TYR A 63 13.53 -5.14 7.65
CA TYR A 63 13.36 -4.29 8.84
C TYR A 63 12.28 -3.23 8.62
N THR A 64 11.66 -2.79 9.70
CA THR A 64 10.63 -1.75 9.66
C THR A 64 11.29 -0.37 9.58
N ILE A 65 11.01 0.38 8.52
CA ILE A 65 11.49 1.77 8.35
C ILE A 65 10.56 2.75 9.05
N LEU A 66 9.26 2.59 8.85
CA LEU A 66 8.23 3.44 9.46
C LEU A 66 7.18 2.56 10.13
N SER A 67 6.93 2.84 11.40
CA SER A 67 5.86 2.20 12.14
C SER A 67 4.50 2.78 11.78
N ASN A 68 3.46 1.97 11.95
CA ASN A 68 2.05 2.32 11.83
C ASN A 68 1.70 3.56 12.66
N ALA A 69 2.32 3.71 13.84
CA ALA A 69 2.13 4.86 14.71
C ALA A 69 2.53 6.18 14.03
N THR A 70 3.65 6.20 13.30
CA THR A 70 4.12 7.37 12.56
C THR A 70 3.17 7.71 11.41
N MET A 71 2.71 6.70 10.65
CA MET A 71 1.69 6.86 9.62
C MET A 71 0.38 7.42 10.17
N LYS A 72 -0.11 6.88 11.30
CA LYS A 72 -1.34 7.34 11.96
C LYS A 72 -1.22 8.74 12.54
N SER A 73 -0.04 9.14 13.00
CA SER A 73 0.16 10.46 13.61
C SER A 73 -0.19 11.62 12.67
N VAL A 74 0.00 11.42 11.36
CA VAL A 74 -0.35 12.38 10.30
C VAL A 74 -1.51 11.89 9.43
N ASN A 75 -2.18 10.80 9.82
CA ASN A 75 -3.23 10.14 9.04
C ASN A 75 -2.83 9.92 7.55
N ALA A 76 -1.60 9.44 7.33
CA ALA A 76 -1.05 9.27 6.00
C ALA A 76 -1.71 8.10 5.26
N SER A 77 -2.03 8.35 3.99
CA SER A 77 -2.60 7.37 3.07
C SER A 77 -1.54 6.76 2.15
N ASN A 78 -0.48 7.51 1.86
CA ASN A 78 0.60 7.06 0.98
C ASN A 78 1.96 7.50 1.54
N TYR A 79 3.02 6.86 1.06
CA TYR A 79 4.39 7.12 1.52
C TYR A 79 5.38 7.01 0.35
N GLY A 80 6.57 7.56 0.56
CA GLY A 80 7.71 7.26 -0.27
C GLY A 80 9.00 7.60 0.43
N LEU A 81 10.08 7.01 -0.08
CA LEU A 81 11.42 7.16 0.48
C LEU A 81 12.23 8.10 -0.42
N SER A 82 13.09 8.91 0.17
CA SER A 82 14.06 9.69 -0.56
C SER A 82 15.14 8.76 -1.18
N PRO A 83 15.75 9.11 -2.32
CA PRO A 83 16.76 8.27 -2.97
C PRO A 83 17.99 7.99 -2.09
N ASP A 84 18.34 8.93 -1.22
CA ASP A 84 19.41 8.87 -0.23
C ASP A 84 19.00 8.16 1.08
N ARG A 85 17.73 7.75 1.21
CA ARG A 85 17.17 6.99 2.35
C ARG A 85 17.26 7.70 3.70
N GLN A 86 17.51 9.00 3.68
CA GLN A 86 17.58 9.80 4.89
C GLN A 86 16.19 10.31 5.29
N PHE A 87 15.31 10.48 4.32
CA PHE A 87 13.99 11.07 4.51
C PHE A 87 12.89 10.16 3.94
N ALA A 88 11.73 10.21 4.57
CA ALA A 88 10.51 9.65 4.02
C ALA A 88 9.47 10.75 3.95
N TYR A 89 8.73 10.82 2.84
CA TYR A 89 7.54 11.66 2.77
C TYR A 89 6.31 10.82 3.09
N LEU A 90 5.38 11.42 3.81
CA LEU A 90 4.07 10.87 4.11
C LEU A 90 3.02 11.81 3.51
N GLU A 91 2.12 11.23 2.73
CA GLU A 91 1.04 11.93 2.05
C GLU A 91 -0.25 11.77 2.84
N SER A 92 -0.84 12.88 3.26
CA SER A 92 -2.10 12.99 4.03
C SER A 92 -3.12 13.87 3.28
N ASP A 93 -4.36 13.89 3.76
CA ASP A 93 -5.45 14.73 3.22
C ASP A 93 -5.67 14.58 1.69
N TYR A 94 -5.64 13.34 1.21
CA TYR A 94 -5.88 13.03 -0.20
C TYR A 94 -7.26 13.51 -0.68
N SER A 95 -7.28 14.39 -1.67
CA SER A 95 -8.51 14.88 -2.30
C SER A 95 -8.44 14.72 -3.83
N LYS A 96 -9.40 13.94 -4.37
CA LYS A 96 -9.46 13.57 -5.78
C LYS A 96 -10.03 14.70 -6.63
N LEU A 97 -9.35 15.03 -7.74
CA LEU A 97 -9.85 15.99 -8.73
C LEU A 97 -10.26 15.30 -10.04
N TRP A 98 -9.32 14.56 -10.65
CA TRP A 98 -9.51 13.83 -11.92
C TRP A 98 -8.88 12.45 -11.86
N ARG A 99 -8.97 11.64 -12.93
CA ARG A 99 -8.47 10.25 -12.96
C ARG A 99 -7.05 10.10 -12.38
N TYR A 100 -6.13 11.02 -12.71
CA TYR A 100 -4.75 11.03 -12.20
C TYR A 100 -4.36 12.33 -11.49
N SER A 101 -5.27 13.29 -11.34
CA SER A 101 -5.01 14.56 -10.65
C SER A 101 -5.66 14.56 -9.27
N TYR A 102 -4.91 14.99 -8.27
CA TYR A 102 -5.36 15.08 -6.88
C TYR A 102 -4.51 16.11 -6.14
N THR A 103 -5.00 16.55 -4.98
CA THR A 103 -4.27 17.38 -4.03
C THR A 103 -4.03 16.59 -2.75
N ALA A 104 -2.89 16.78 -2.11
CA ALA A 104 -2.54 16.15 -0.85
C ALA A 104 -1.57 17.03 -0.05
N THR A 105 -1.55 16.82 1.26
CA THR A 105 -0.59 17.42 2.18
C THR A 105 0.60 16.49 2.34
N TYR A 106 1.81 17.05 2.34
CA TYR A 106 3.05 16.27 2.44
C TYR A 106 3.78 16.59 3.73
N HIS A 107 4.14 15.55 4.47
CA HIS A 107 4.95 15.62 5.69
C HIS A 107 6.29 14.93 5.45
N ILE A 108 7.39 15.59 5.76
CA ILE A 108 8.73 15.02 5.62
C ILE A 108 9.19 14.53 6.99
N TYR A 109 9.59 13.27 7.04
CA TYR A 109 10.10 12.59 8.22
C TYR A 109 11.57 12.25 8.04
N ASP A 110 12.39 12.64 8.99
CA ASP A 110 13.80 12.28 9.07
C ASP A 110 13.94 10.91 9.73
N LEU A 111 14.46 9.93 8.97
CA LEU A 111 14.58 8.55 9.41
C LEU A 111 15.73 8.34 10.40
N ASN A 112 16.78 9.16 10.32
CA ASN A 112 17.93 9.05 11.21
C ASN A 112 17.64 9.66 12.58
N ASN A 113 17.02 10.84 12.58
CA ASN A 113 16.76 11.59 13.79
C ASN A 113 15.40 11.25 14.43
N GLY A 114 14.54 10.53 13.71
CA GLY A 114 13.20 10.18 14.16
C GLY A 114 12.31 11.39 14.41
N LYS A 115 12.46 12.44 13.58
CA LYS A 115 11.78 13.73 13.77
C LYS A 115 11.11 14.19 12.49
N TRP A 116 9.99 14.89 12.67
CA TRP A 116 9.36 15.64 11.60
C TRP A 116 10.23 16.83 11.22
N GLN A 117 10.48 17.00 9.94
CA GLN A 117 11.03 18.25 9.43
C GLN A 117 9.93 19.31 9.53
N LEU A 118 10.15 20.28 10.41
CA LEU A 118 9.28 21.44 10.60
C LEU A 118 9.85 22.59 9.77
N TRP A 119 8.96 23.28 9.05
CA TRP A 119 9.29 24.49 8.31
C TRP A 119 9.26 25.72 9.23
#